data_AF-A0A7Y5DLW9-F1
#
_entry.id   AF-A0A7Y5DLW9-F1
#
_cell.length_a   1.000
_cell.length_b   1.000
_cell.length_c   1.000
_cell.angle_alpha   90.00
_cell.angle_beta   90.00
_cell.angle_gamma   90.00
#
_symmetry.space_group_name_H-M   'P 1'
#
loop_
_entity.id
_entity.type
_entity.pdbx_description
1 polymer ?
#
loop_
_entity_poly.entity_id
_entity_poly.type
_entity_poly.pdbx_seq_one_letter_code
_entity_poly.pdbx_strand_id
1 'polypeptide(L)'
;MNETDVRETVVRPFLESLGYQHGTQAAIRSEVPLRYDKAFLGRKKPAKDPALGKADYVCEAVGYGRWVVEVKSPSREIGREDVEQAHTYAAHPEIAALYFLVTNGREFNLYMTSRLKAPLLSWAYEEIEDLRSQICGVLEFEAIKKYASRVTPDVGRPLAKGLPSKLEIRGGEVIYGPHESDHPLLQNDVLNDSVAPITEGWVARQEDGRIQAKLRVITATGLARKLNERLGLDRFEFIANAQELSQNHELPTIFKNIQIGEIQEGEIIGVPQTGEIPMPFRISFEVFSEAFGFLEDGVFKGMISFDYNFEFHSPSSNPNPKIAMLVSSVPRTGKLTGSGEFSIRFADS
;
A
#
# COMPACT_ATOMS: atom_id res chain seq x y z
N MET A 1 -9.04 6.60 47.43
CA MET A 1 -8.85 6.09 46.06
C MET A 1 -7.69 5.10 46.12
N ASN A 2 -7.97 3.82 45.92
CA ASN A 2 -6.96 2.76 45.85
C ASN A 2 -6.59 2.47 44.37
N GLU A 3 -5.74 1.49 44.13
CA GLU A 3 -5.32 1.11 42.78
C GLU A 3 -6.50 0.63 41.90
N THR A 4 -7.43 -0.13 42.48
CA THR A 4 -8.65 -0.58 41.78
C THR A 4 -9.51 0.60 41.33
N ASP A 5 -9.63 1.64 42.15
CA ASP A 5 -10.37 2.84 41.79
C ASP A 5 -9.71 3.55 40.60
N VAL A 6 -8.38 3.70 40.59
CA VAL A 6 -7.64 4.29 39.45
C VAL A 6 -7.86 3.47 38.18
N ARG A 7 -7.78 2.15 38.32
CA ARG A 7 -7.95 1.21 37.22
C ARG A 7 -9.32 1.39 36.53
N GLU A 8 -10.40 1.43 37.31
CA GLU A 8 -11.76 1.45 36.77
C GLU A 8 -12.27 2.85 36.42
N THR A 9 -11.82 3.90 37.10
CA THR A 9 -12.33 5.28 36.88
C THR A 9 -11.46 6.13 35.97
N VAL A 10 -10.18 5.77 35.80
CA VAL A 10 -9.23 6.54 34.97
C VAL A 10 -8.75 5.70 33.80
N VAL A 11 -8.16 4.54 34.08
CA VAL A 11 -7.47 3.76 33.05
C VAL A 11 -8.46 3.10 32.08
N ARG A 12 -9.51 2.44 32.58
CA ARG A 12 -10.50 1.81 31.71
C ARG A 12 -11.18 2.81 30.75
N PRO A 13 -11.71 3.97 31.19
CA PRO A 13 -12.26 4.97 30.28
C PRO A 13 -11.24 5.48 29.26
N PHE A 14 -9.98 5.67 29.67
CA PHE A 14 -8.91 6.05 28.76
C PHE A 14 -8.70 4.98 27.66
N LEU A 15 -8.62 3.70 28.01
CA LEU A 15 -8.49 2.62 27.03
C LEU A 15 -9.69 2.53 26.09
N GLU A 16 -10.91 2.68 26.62
CA GLU A 16 -12.14 2.71 25.82
C GLU A 16 -12.16 3.90 24.86
N SER A 17 -11.62 5.06 25.26
CA SER A 17 -11.49 6.25 24.41
C SER A 17 -10.52 6.06 23.23
N LEU A 18 -9.57 5.12 23.36
CA LEU A 18 -8.66 4.67 22.29
C LEU A 18 -9.28 3.55 21.44
N GLY A 19 -10.55 3.21 21.69
CA GLY A 19 -11.30 2.19 20.96
C GLY A 19 -11.09 0.76 21.46
N TYR A 20 -10.37 0.55 22.57
CA TYR A 20 -10.14 -0.78 23.09
C TYR A 20 -11.33 -1.29 23.91
N GLN A 21 -11.85 -2.47 23.57
CA GLN A 21 -13.01 -3.08 24.22
C GLN A 21 -12.93 -4.61 24.19
N HIS A 22 -13.65 -5.31 25.06
CA HIS A 22 -13.65 -6.77 25.03
C HIS A 22 -14.32 -7.33 23.77
N GLY A 23 -13.70 -8.32 23.12
CA GLY A 23 -14.29 -9.01 21.96
C GLY A 23 -14.21 -8.26 20.62
N THR A 24 -13.48 -7.14 20.55
CA THR A 24 -13.26 -6.39 19.30
C THR A 24 -11.86 -6.64 18.72
N GLN A 25 -11.55 -6.03 17.57
CA GLN A 25 -10.20 -6.06 16.98
C GLN A 25 -9.17 -5.27 17.82
N ALA A 26 -9.63 -4.34 18.64
CA ALA A 26 -8.84 -3.65 19.66
C ALA A 26 -9.24 -4.21 21.02
N ALA A 27 -8.74 -5.40 21.37
CA ALA A 27 -9.20 -6.14 22.53
C ALA A 27 -8.54 -5.65 23.83
N ILE A 28 -9.31 -5.57 24.93
CA ILE A 28 -8.76 -5.46 26.30
C ILE A 28 -8.85 -6.83 26.98
N ARG A 29 -7.75 -7.23 27.61
CA ARG A 29 -7.68 -8.39 28.50
C ARG A 29 -7.11 -7.96 29.84
N SER A 30 -7.87 -8.16 30.92
CA SER A 30 -7.43 -7.88 32.28
C SER A 30 -6.81 -9.12 32.92
N GLU A 31 -5.76 -8.92 33.74
CA GLU A 31 -5.16 -9.96 34.59
C GLU A 31 -4.81 -11.27 33.86
N VAL A 32 -4.19 -11.17 32.68
CA VAL A 32 -3.89 -12.32 31.83
C VAL A 32 -2.99 -13.34 32.57
N PRO A 33 -3.44 -14.59 32.78
CA PRO A 33 -2.59 -15.62 33.36
C PRO A 33 -1.54 -16.06 32.32
N LEU A 34 -0.27 -16.06 32.73
CA LEU A 34 0.86 -16.54 31.92
C LEU A 34 1.10 -18.02 32.20
N ARG A 35 1.43 -18.81 31.17
CA ARG A 35 1.82 -20.22 31.37
C ARG A 35 3.17 -20.33 32.05
N TYR A 36 4.08 -19.41 31.75
CA TYR A 36 5.33 -19.24 32.46
C TYR A 36 5.25 -18.03 33.40
N ASP A 37 5.10 -18.29 34.69
CA ASP A 37 4.87 -17.29 35.71
C ASP A 37 6.18 -16.84 36.41
N LYS A 38 7.35 -16.97 35.77
CA LYS A 38 8.65 -16.61 36.38
C LYS A 38 9.31 -15.46 35.65
N ALA A 39 9.93 -14.56 36.41
CA ALA A 39 10.57 -13.35 35.86
C ALA A 39 11.76 -13.64 34.93
N PHE A 40 12.41 -14.80 35.08
CA PHE A 40 13.56 -15.19 34.28
C PHE A 40 13.25 -16.42 33.44
N LEU A 41 13.38 -16.29 32.12
CA LEU A 41 13.21 -17.39 31.17
C LEU A 41 14.47 -18.27 31.12
N GLY A 42 14.29 -19.58 30.93
CA GLY A 42 15.38 -20.51 30.58
C GLY A 42 16.29 -20.95 31.74
N ARG A 43 15.94 -20.70 33.00
CA ARG A 43 16.73 -21.18 34.14
C ARG A 43 16.50 -22.67 34.42
N LYS A 44 17.60 -23.37 34.76
CA LYS A 44 17.59 -24.80 35.10
C LYS A 44 16.79 -25.14 36.37
N LYS A 45 16.44 -24.16 37.21
CA LYS A 45 15.66 -24.34 38.45
C LYS A 45 14.59 -23.25 38.62
N PRO A 46 13.48 -23.30 37.87
CA PRO A 46 12.44 -22.26 37.85
C PRO A 46 11.77 -22.01 39.20
N ALA A 47 11.79 -23.00 40.10
CA ALA A 47 11.22 -22.89 41.45
C ALA A 47 11.94 -21.88 42.36
N LYS A 48 13.15 -21.44 41.98
CA LYS A 48 13.90 -20.40 42.71
C LYS A 48 13.71 -19.00 42.14
N ASP A 49 13.00 -18.88 41.02
CA ASP A 49 12.77 -17.58 40.40
C ASP A 49 11.53 -16.93 41.04
N PRO A 50 11.56 -15.61 41.24
CA PRO A 50 10.40 -14.89 41.74
C PRO A 50 9.25 -15.05 40.74
N ALA A 51 8.04 -15.18 41.28
CA ALA A 51 6.83 -15.16 40.47
C ALA A 51 6.75 -13.83 39.73
N LEU A 52 6.60 -13.90 38.42
CA LEU A 52 6.12 -12.83 37.58
C LEU A 52 4.67 -12.57 38.00
N GLY A 53 4.36 -11.34 38.42
CA GLY A 53 2.98 -10.97 38.72
C GLY A 53 2.11 -10.91 37.46
N LYS A 54 1.08 -10.07 37.47
CA LYS A 54 0.15 -9.92 36.34
C LYS A 54 0.11 -8.46 35.92
N ALA A 55 0.11 -8.22 34.61
CA ALA A 55 -0.24 -6.91 34.08
C ALA A 55 -1.72 -6.62 34.34
N ASP A 56 -2.04 -5.39 34.69
CA ASP A 56 -3.42 -4.98 34.96
C ASP A 56 -4.27 -5.04 33.69
N TYR A 57 -3.71 -4.53 32.60
CA TYR A 57 -4.29 -4.62 31.27
C TYR A 57 -3.27 -5.06 30.23
N VAL A 58 -3.74 -5.91 29.32
CA VAL A 58 -3.11 -6.21 28.04
C VAL A 58 -4.08 -5.75 26.96
N CYS A 59 -3.65 -4.76 26.20
CA CYS A 59 -4.35 -4.22 25.05
C CYS A 59 -3.81 -4.87 23.79
N GLU A 60 -4.67 -5.43 22.96
CA GLU A 60 -4.30 -6.23 21.79
C GLU A 60 -4.95 -5.65 20.54
N ALA A 61 -4.13 -5.15 19.62
CA ALA A 61 -4.54 -4.94 18.24
C ALA A 61 -4.44 -6.31 17.54
N VAL A 62 -5.56 -7.03 17.48
CA VAL A 62 -5.62 -8.44 17.08
C VAL A 62 -4.91 -8.65 15.74
N GLY A 63 -3.89 -9.51 15.73
CA GLY A 63 -3.09 -9.84 14.55
C GLY A 63 -1.91 -8.90 14.27
N TYR A 64 -1.77 -7.78 14.98
CA TYR A 64 -0.75 -6.75 14.71
C TYR A 64 0.20 -6.49 15.88
N GLY A 65 -0.28 -6.53 17.11
CA GLY A 65 0.58 -6.28 18.27
C GLY A 65 -0.16 -6.11 19.58
N ARG A 66 0.59 -6.01 20.67
CA ARG A 66 0.06 -5.80 22.02
C ARG A 66 0.77 -4.65 22.71
N TRP A 67 0.14 -4.08 23.71
CA TRP A 67 0.77 -3.22 24.70
C TRP A 67 0.15 -3.48 26.07
N VAL A 68 0.86 -3.12 27.14
CA VAL A 68 0.42 -3.40 28.51
C VAL A 68 0.28 -2.13 29.33
N VAL A 69 -0.57 -2.18 30.35
CA VAL A 69 -0.71 -1.13 31.35
C VAL A 69 -0.45 -1.71 32.73
N GLU A 70 0.41 -1.02 33.48
CA GLU A 70 0.71 -1.25 34.88
C GLU A 70 0.20 -0.04 35.68
N VAL A 71 -0.70 -0.29 36.64
CA VAL A 71 -1.35 0.72 37.46
C VAL A 71 -0.77 0.69 38.87
N LYS A 72 -0.59 1.87 39.47
CA LYS A 72 -0.18 2.03 40.87
C LYS A 72 -1.20 2.87 41.63
N SER A 73 -1.11 2.83 42.97
CA SER A 73 -1.88 3.70 43.85
C SER A 73 -1.65 5.18 43.52
N PRO A 74 -2.68 6.04 43.56
CA PRO A 74 -2.56 7.47 43.23
C PRO A 74 -1.70 8.27 44.23
N SER A 75 -1.44 7.70 45.41
CA SER A 75 -0.54 8.27 46.42
C SER A 75 0.94 7.89 46.24
N ARG A 76 1.26 7.00 45.31
CA ARG A 76 2.60 6.47 45.08
C ARG A 76 3.22 7.13 43.85
N GLU A 77 4.44 7.63 43.99
CA GLU A 77 5.25 8.10 42.86
C GLU A 77 5.72 6.90 42.01
N ILE A 78 5.76 7.09 40.69
CA ILE A 78 6.19 6.06 39.76
C ILE A 78 7.72 5.97 39.81
N GLY A 79 8.22 4.87 40.39
CA GLY A 79 9.66 4.63 40.53
C GLY A 79 10.25 3.80 39.40
N ARG A 80 11.58 3.70 39.38
CA ARG A 80 12.30 2.84 38.42
C ARG A 80 11.92 1.36 38.54
N GLU A 81 11.68 0.87 39.76
CA GLU A 81 11.25 -0.51 39.99
C GLU A 81 9.89 -0.82 39.34
N ASP A 82 8.97 0.16 39.33
CA ASP A 82 7.66 0.01 38.67
C ASP A 82 7.81 -0.09 37.15
N VAL A 83 8.73 0.69 36.57
CA VAL A 83 9.07 0.65 35.15
C VAL A 83 9.72 -0.69 34.77
N GLU A 84 10.69 -1.16 35.56
CA GLU A 84 11.36 -2.45 35.34
C GLU A 84 10.40 -3.64 35.50
N GLN A 85 9.46 -3.55 36.44
CA GLN A 85 8.39 -4.53 36.60
C GLN A 85 7.48 -4.57 35.37
N ALA A 86 6.93 -3.42 34.95
CA ALA A 86 6.06 -3.33 33.78
C ALA A 86 6.74 -3.82 32.49
N HIS A 87 8.02 -3.49 32.32
CA HIS A 87 8.84 -4.00 31.22
C HIS A 87 8.95 -5.52 31.21
N THR A 88 9.13 -6.15 32.37
CA THR A 88 9.26 -7.62 32.46
C THR A 88 7.99 -8.32 31.94
N TYR A 89 6.81 -7.76 32.22
CA TYR A 89 5.56 -8.26 31.62
C TYR A 89 5.50 -8.02 30.12
N ALA A 90 5.83 -6.80 29.70
CA ALA A 90 5.76 -6.42 28.29
C ALA A 90 6.67 -7.28 27.41
N ALA A 91 7.88 -7.59 27.90
CA ALA A 91 8.87 -8.42 27.22
C ALA A 91 8.58 -9.93 27.31
N HIS A 92 7.60 -10.36 28.11
CA HIS A 92 7.29 -11.76 28.28
C HIS A 92 6.84 -12.40 26.95
N PRO A 93 7.37 -13.56 26.50
CA PRO A 93 7.09 -14.13 25.18
C PRO A 93 5.60 -14.38 24.87
N GLU A 94 4.80 -14.67 25.91
CA GLU A 94 3.34 -14.86 25.74
C GLU A 94 2.58 -13.54 25.55
N ILE A 95 3.18 -12.40 25.94
CA ILE A 95 2.63 -11.07 25.75
C ILE A 95 3.26 -10.42 24.52
N ALA A 96 4.59 -10.31 24.51
CA ALA A 96 5.41 -9.72 23.45
C ALA A 96 4.88 -8.35 23.02
N ALA A 97 4.69 -7.48 24.01
CA ALA A 97 4.13 -6.15 23.81
C ALA A 97 5.16 -5.19 23.17
N LEU A 98 4.68 -4.34 22.26
CA LEU A 98 5.44 -3.26 21.64
C LEU A 98 5.73 -2.13 22.62
N TYR A 99 4.74 -1.81 23.45
CA TYR A 99 4.77 -0.72 24.42
C TYR A 99 4.29 -1.18 25.79
N PHE A 100 4.67 -0.42 26.81
CA PHE A 100 4.07 -0.53 28.13
C PHE A 100 3.86 0.85 28.74
N LEU A 101 2.74 1.02 29.43
CA LEU A 101 2.33 2.24 30.11
C LEU A 101 2.39 1.99 31.61
N VAL A 102 3.06 2.86 32.35
CA VAL A 102 3.01 2.88 33.81
C VAL A 102 2.27 4.13 34.26
N THR A 103 1.26 3.98 35.11
CA THR A 103 0.45 5.10 35.59
C THR A 103 -0.01 4.94 37.03
N ASN A 104 -0.18 6.05 37.74
CA ASN A 104 -0.86 6.13 39.03
C ASN A 104 -2.21 6.89 38.94
N GLY A 105 -2.69 7.13 37.71
CA GLY A 105 -3.90 7.90 37.42
C GLY A 105 -3.70 9.43 37.38
N ARG A 106 -2.55 9.93 37.84
CA ARG A 106 -2.17 11.36 37.73
C ARG A 106 -1.13 11.57 36.66
N GLU A 107 -0.16 10.67 36.61
CA GLU A 107 0.93 10.67 35.64
C GLU A 107 0.87 9.40 34.79
N PHE A 108 1.25 9.54 33.53
CA PHE A 108 1.26 8.48 32.53
C PHE A 108 2.63 8.48 31.88
N ASN A 109 3.33 7.35 31.93
CA ASN A 109 4.65 7.18 31.32
C ASN A 109 4.61 5.98 30.36
N LEU A 110 4.58 6.28 29.06
CA LEU A 110 4.56 5.29 27.99
C LEU A 110 5.98 4.99 27.52
N TYR A 111 6.36 3.73 27.47
CA TYR A 111 7.67 3.26 27.02
C TYR A 111 7.54 2.31 25.84
N MET A 112 8.59 2.26 25.02
CA MET A 112 8.78 1.17 24.06
C MET A 112 9.49 0.02 24.76
N THR A 113 9.00 -1.22 24.61
CA THR A 113 9.57 -2.38 25.30
C THR A 113 11.06 -2.56 24.98
N SER A 114 11.48 -2.25 23.75
CA SER A 114 12.89 -2.31 23.33
C SER A 114 13.76 -1.14 23.83
N ARG A 115 13.19 -0.12 24.49
CA ARG A 115 13.89 1.09 24.95
C ARG A 115 13.38 1.57 26.31
N LEU A 116 14.11 1.18 27.37
CA LEU A 116 13.79 1.48 28.77
C LEU A 116 14.33 2.82 29.31
N LYS A 117 15.29 3.45 28.63
CA LYS A 117 16.05 4.57 29.22
C LYS A 117 15.20 5.82 29.51
N ALA A 118 14.17 6.06 28.70
CA ALA A 118 13.29 7.21 28.84
C ALA A 118 11.92 6.86 28.24
N PRO A 119 10.83 7.45 28.77
CA PRO A 119 9.51 7.30 28.19
C PRO A 119 9.48 7.88 26.77
N LEU A 120 8.71 7.23 25.90
CA LEU A 120 8.35 7.72 24.58
C LEU A 120 7.43 8.94 24.69
N LEU A 121 6.46 8.88 25.61
CA LEU A 121 5.54 9.95 25.95
C LEU A 121 5.31 9.96 27.47
N SER A 122 5.26 11.15 28.05
CA SER A 122 4.90 11.38 29.45
C SER A 122 3.90 12.51 29.53
N TRP A 123 2.84 12.33 30.33
CA TRP A 123 1.80 13.34 30.49
C TRP A 123 1.07 13.20 31.84
N ALA A 124 0.51 14.32 32.30
CA ALA A 124 -0.44 14.37 33.40
C ALA A 124 -1.86 14.07 32.89
N TYR A 125 -2.75 13.65 33.80
CA TYR A 125 -4.15 13.35 33.47
C TYR A 125 -4.85 14.51 32.76
N GLU A 126 -4.59 15.74 33.19
CA GLU A 126 -5.18 16.96 32.63
C GLU A 126 -4.72 17.24 31.19
N GLU A 127 -3.60 16.67 30.76
CA GLU A 127 -3.00 16.88 29.43
C GLU A 127 -3.48 15.85 28.40
N ILE A 128 -4.33 14.89 28.78
CA ILE A 128 -4.80 13.81 27.89
C ILE A 128 -5.45 14.37 26.62
N GLU A 129 -6.32 15.38 26.76
CA GLU A 129 -7.03 15.96 25.61
C GLU A 129 -6.08 16.73 24.70
N ASP A 130 -5.13 17.46 25.26
CA ASP A 130 -4.13 18.23 24.51
C ASP A 130 -3.18 17.30 23.72
N LEU A 131 -2.83 16.15 24.30
CA LEU A 131 -1.94 15.16 23.70
C LEU A 131 -2.67 14.05 22.96
N ARG A 132 -4.01 14.10 22.86
CA ARG A 132 -4.85 13.04 22.30
C ARG A 132 -4.36 12.56 20.94
N SER A 133 -4.05 13.48 20.04
CA SER A 133 -3.57 13.14 18.68
C SER A 133 -2.25 12.36 18.71
N GLN A 134 -1.34 12.67 19.64
CA GLN A 134 -0.05 11.99 19.78
C GLN A 134 -0.23 10.60 20.38
N ILE A 135 -1.08 10.49 21.42
CA ILE A 135 -1.43 9.22 22.07
C ILE A 135 -2.08 8.29 21.04
N CYS A 136 -3.10 8.78 20.32
CA CYS A 136 -3.79 8.03 19.26
C CYS A 136 -2.80 7.57 18.16
N GLY A 137 -1.89 8.46 17.75
CA GLY A 137 -0.85 8.16 16.76
C GLY A 137 0.14 7.05 17.16
N VAL A 138 0.12 6.58 18.42
CA VAL A 138 0.98 5.50 18.92
C VAL A 138 0.16 4.28 19.38
N LEU A 139 -0.94 4.49 20.10
CA LEU A 139 -1.64 3.43 20.84
C LEU A 139 -2.94 2.96 20.19
N GLU A 140 -3.56 3.71 19.28
CA GLU A 140 -4.78 3.23 18.60
C GLU A 140 -4.50 2.01 17.72
N PHE A 141 -5.56 1.25 17.43
CA PHE A 141 -5.50 0.07 16.58
C PHE A 141 -4.80 0.32 15.24
N GLU A 142 -5.17 1.38 14.51
CA GLU A 142 -4.59 1.68 13.21
C GLU A 142 -3.12 2.13 13.33
N ALA A 143 -2.73 2.78 14.43
CA ALA A 143 -1.33 3.13 14.69
C ALA A 143 -0.46 1.89 14.91
N ILE A 144 -0.92 0.95 15.73
CA ILE A 144 -0.22 -0.32 15.98
C ILE A 144 -0.15 -1.16 14.71
N LYS A 145 -1.25 -1.27 13.97
CA LYS A 145 -1.30 -1.97 12.67
C LYS A 145 -0.33 -1.38 11.66
N LYS A 146 -0.28 -0.06 11.54
CA LYS A 146 0.69 0.64 10.69
C LYS A 146 2.13 0.36 11.13
N TYR A 147 2.41 0.37 12.42
CA TYR A 147 3.73 0.00 12.93
C TYR A 147 4.09 -1.45 12.57
N ALA A 148 3.19 -2.40 12.82
CA ALA A 148 3.37 -3.82 12.51
C ALA A 148 3.71 -4.04 11.03
N SER A 149 3.03 -3.34 10.12
CA SER A 149 3.29 -3.42 8.68
C SER A 149 4.70 -2.99 8.28
N ARG A 150 5.37 -2.15 9.07
CA ARG A 150 6.75 -1.67 8.81
C ARG A 150 7.83 -2.58 9.37
N VAL A 151 7.53 -3.29 10.46
CA VAL A 151 8.50 -4.16 11.15
C VAL A 151 8.34 -5.63 10.80
N THR A 152 7.28 -6.00 10.09
CA THR A 152 7.09 -7.37 9.59
C THR A 152 8.13 -7.63 8.51
N PRO A 153 9.08 -8.56 8.71
CA PRO A 153 10.09 -8.85 7.71
C PRO A 153 9.43 -9.39 6.44
N ASP A 154 9.88 -8.91 5.30
CA ASP A 154 9.54 -9.50 4.02
C ASP A 154 10.28 -10.83 3.87
N VAL A 155 9.53 -11.93 3.91
CA VAL A 155 10.05 -13.30 3.74
C VAL A 155 9.90 -13.80 2.30
N GLY A 156 9.32 -12.98 1.42
CA GLY A 156 9.16 -13.30 0.01
C GLY A 156 10.49 -13.32 -0.73
N ARG A 157 10.52 -13.98 -1.89
CA ARG A 157 11.68 -13.91 -2.78
C ARG A 157 11.82 -12.45 -3.27
N PRO A 158 13.01 -11.84 -3.16
CA PRO A 158 13.20 -10.44 -3.52
C PRO A 158 12.99 -10.18 -5.01
N LEU A 159 12.63 -8.95 -5.37
CA LEU A 159 12.52 -8.51 -6.78
C LEU A 159 13.89 -8.42 -7.45
N ALA A 160 14.93 -8.03 -6.71
CA ALA A 160 16.33 -8.07 -7.12
C ALA A 160 17.20 -8.01 -5.86
N LYS A 161 18.52 -8.20 -6.00
CA LYS A 161 19.46 -8.02 -4.88
C LYS A 161 19.25 -6.66 -4.18
N GLY A 162 18.90 -6.71 -2.89
CA GLY A 162 18.70 -5.52 -2.06
C GLY A 162 17.30 -4.90 -2.16
N LEU A 163 16.39 -5.47 -2.94
CA LEU A 163 14.99 -5.05 -3.01
C LEU A 163 14.05 -6.05 -2.30
N PRO A 164 12.93 -5.58 -1.73
CA PRO A 164 11.89 -6.48 -1.21
C PRO A 164 11.20 -7.26 -2.34
N SER A 165 10.34 -8.20 -1.99
CA SER A 165 9.48 -8.98 -2.89
C SER A 165 8.34 -8.15 -3.49
N LYS A 166 8.01 -7.01 -2.88
CA LYS A 166 7.04 -6.04 -3.37
C LYS A 166 7.52 -4.60 -3.15
N LEU A 167 7.37 -3.76 -4.17
CA LEU A 167 7.63 -2.33 -4.15
C LEU A 167 6.42 -1.54 -4.63
N GLU A 168 6.10 -0.45 -3.95
CA GLU A 168 5.13 0.54 -4.43
C GLU A 168 5.85 1.53 -5.37
N ILE A 169 5.15 1.98 -6.42
CA ILE A 169 5.64 2.99 -7.35
C ILE A 169 5.36 4.36 -6.76
N ARG A 170 6.40 5.16 -6.54
CA ARG A 170 6.31 6.54 -6.06
C ARG A 170 5.97 7.51 -7.19
N GLY A 171 6.39 7.18 -8.40
CA GLY A 171 6.11 7.94 -9.60
C GLY A 171 7.02 7.54 -10.74
N GLY A 172 6.85 8.19 -11.88
CA GLY A 172 7.63 7.94 -13.08
C GLY A 172 7.04 8.67 -14.26
N GLU A 173 7.54 8.36 -15.43
CA GLU A 173 7.06 8.94 -16.68
C GLU A 173 7.28 7.98 -17.86
N VAL A 174 6.47 8.16 -18.88
CA VAL A 174 6.64 7.61 -20.21
C VAL A 174 6.79 8.79 -21.16
N ILE A 175 7.88 8.80 -21.92
CA ILE A 175 8.13 9.76 -23.00
C ILE A 175 7.81 9.03 -24.29
N TYR A 176 6.72 9.42 -24.93
CA TYR A 176 6.25 8.82 -26.17
C TYR A 176 7.16 9.20 -27.33
N GLY A 177 7.68 8.20 -28.04
CA GLY A 177 8.44 8.35 -29.27
C GLY A 177 7.54 8.29 -30.51
N PRO A 178 8.12 7.95 -31.68
CA PRO A 178 7.38 7.88 -32.95
C PRO A 178 6.21 6.89 -32.93
N HIS A 179 5.11 7.27 -33.60
CA HIS A 179 3.94 6.43 -33.85
C HIS A 179 3.70 6.30 -35.35
N GLU A 180 3.35 5.09 -35.80
CA GLU A 180 3.01 4.80 -37.19
C GLU A 180 1.65 4.10 -37.26
N SER A 181 0.78 4.57 -38.16
CA SER A 181 -0.55 3.99 -38.39
C SER A 181 -0.78 3.75 -39.88
N ASP A 182 -1.32 2.59 -40.22
CA ASP A 182 -1.81 2.29 -41.57
C ASP A 182 -3.26 2.77 -41.80
N HIS A 183 -3.90 3.30 -40.76
CA HIS A 183 -5.31 3.62 -40.76
C HIS A 183 -5.57 5.14 -40.79
N PRO A 184 -6.39 5.66 -41.73
CA PRO A 184 -6.63 7.10 -41.90
C PRO A 184 -7.20 7.82 -40.67
N LEU A 185 -7.98 7.12 -39.84
CA LEU A 185 -8.57 7.70 -38.61
C LEU A 185 -7.61 7.71 -37.41
N LEU A 186 -6.45 7.07 -37.52
CA LEU A 186 -5.49 6.89 -36.43
C LEU A 186 -4.15 7.59 -36.72
N GLN A 187 -4.09 8.44 -37.75
CA GLN A 187 -2.90 9.24 -38.04
C GLN A 187 -2.78 10.35 -36.99
N ASN A 188 -1.80 10.25 -36.10
CA ASN A 188 -1.62 11.26 -35.07
C ASN A 188 -0.15 11.41 -34.64
N ASP A 189 0.51 12.48 -35.09
CA ASP A 189 1.85 12.89 -34.64
C ASP A 189 1.84 13.58 -33.27
N VAL A 190 0.66 13.88 -32.70
CA VAL A 190 0.51 14.72 -31.50
C VAL A 190 1.08 14.06 -30.23
N LEU A 191 1.33 12.75 -30.25
CA LEU A 191 1.91 12.03 -29.12
C LEU A 191 3.43 12.02 -29.11
N ASN A 192 4.10 12.33 -30.22
CA ASN A 192 5.56 12.32 -30.27
C ASN A 192 6.13 13.37 -29.32
N ASP A 193 7.12 12.97 -28.53
CA ASP A 193 7.77 13.73 -27.45
C ASP A 193 6.84 14.15 -26.31
N SER A 194 5.62 13.60 -26.25
CA SER A 194 4.70 13.86 -25.13
C SER A 194 5.11 13.05 -23.90
N VAL A 195 5.01 13.68 -22.74
CA VAL A 195 5.34 13.07 -21.45
C VAL A 195 4.05 12.71 -20.72
N ALA A 196 3.90 11.44 -20.37
CA ALA A 196 2.79 10.95 -19.55
C ALA A 196 3.28 10.48 -18.19
N PRO A 197 2.83 11.10 -17.08
CA PRO A 197 3.24 10.71 -15.75
C PRO A 197 2.67 9.35 -15.35
N ILE A 198 3.50 8.56 -14.67
CA ILE A 198 3.10 7.37 -13.93
C ILE A 198 2.80 7.81 -12.50
N THR A 199 1.55 7.65 -12.06
CA THR A 199 1.08 8.27 -10.80
C THR A 199 0.88 7.30 -9.64
N GLU A 200 0.66 6.03 -9.94
CA GLU A 200 0.44 4.98 -8.93
C GLU A 200 0.77 3.62 -9.51
N GLY A 201 0.98 2.64 -8.63
CA GLY A 201 1.22 1.26 -9.01
C GLY A 201 2.14 0.54 -8.05
N TRP A 202 2.44 -0.70 -8.38
CA TRP A 202 3.35 -1.55 -7.63
C TRP A 202 3.99 -2.59 -8.54
N VAL A 203 5.10 -3.13 -8.09
CA VAL A 203 5.77 -4.30 -8.66
C VAL A 203 5.88 -5.35 -7.57
N ALA A 204 5.46 -6.58 -7.85
CA ALA A 204 5.49 -7.65 -6.87
C ALA A 204 5.79 -9.01 -7.49
N ARG A 205 6.48 -9.83 -6.70
CA ARG A 205 6.66 -11.25 -6.98
C ARG A 205 5.35 -12.00 -6.75
N GLN A 206 4.96 -12.80 -7.72
CA GLN A 206 3.78 -13.66 -7.66
C GLN A 206 4.13 -15.02 -7.03
N GLU A 207 3.10 -15.75 -6.58
CA GLU A 207 3.25 -17.09 -6.01
C GLU A 207 3.90 -18.09 -7.00
N ASP A 208 3.63 -17.92 -8.30
CA ASP A 208 4.20 -18.73 -9.37
C ASP A 208 5.65 -18.35 -9.74
N GLY A 209 6.22 -17.35 -9.06
CA GLY A 209 7.58 -16.88 -9.31
C GLY A 209 7.73 -15.97 -10.53
N ARG A 210 6.66 -15.43 -11.11
CA ARG A 210 6.75 -14.32 -12.07
C ARG A 210 6.82 -12.98 -11.35
N ILE A 211 7.24 -11.93 -12.06
CA ILE A 211 7.12 -10.54 -11.60
C ILE A 211 5.90 -9.93 -12.28
N GLN A 212 5.04 -9.30 -11.50
CA GLN A 212 3.92 -8.52 -12.01
C GLN A 212 4.14 -7.06 -11.67
N ALA A 213 3.87 -6.18 -12.62
CA ALA A 213 3.83 -4.75 -12.42
C ALA A 213 2.43 -4.23 -12.78
N LYS A 214 1.79 -3.54 -11.85
CA LYS A 214 0.54 -2.80 -12.12
C LYS A 214 0.85 -1.33 -11.98
N LEU A 215 0.49 -0.54 -12.99
CA LEU A 215 0.76 0.90 -12.97
C LEU A 215 -0.34 1.68 -13.65
N ARG A 216 -0.45 2.95 -13.27
CA ARG A 216 -1.34 3.90 -13.92
C ARG A 216 -0.55 4.99 -14.62
N VAL A 217 -0.82 5.17 -15.90
CA VAL A 217 -0.26 6.22 -16.75
C VAL A 217 -1.35 7.22 -17.05
N ILE A 218 -1.16 8.48 -16.68
CA ILE A 218 -2.09 9.55 -17.04
C ILE A 218 -1.65 10.12 -18.38
N THR A 219 -2.35 9.74 -19.44
CA THR A 219 -2.12 10.22 -20.80
C THR A 219 -2.95 11.46 -21.09
N ALA A 220 -2.32 12.47 -21.71
CA ALA A 220 -2.90 13.68 -22.32
C ALA A 220 -3.92 14.50 -21.46
N THR A 221 -4.17 15.75 -21.86
CA THR A 221 -5.17 16.61 -21.21
C THR A 221 -6.52 16.56 -21.92
N GLY A 222 -7.63 16.68 -21.18
CA GLY A 222 -8.96 16.90 -21.76
C GLY A 222 -9.71 15.62 -22.15
N LEU A 223 -10.30 15.61 -23.36
CA LEU A 223 -11.24 14.57 -23.80
C LEU A 223 -10.58 13.19 -24.02
N ALA A 224 -9.33 13.15 -24.48
CA ALA A 224 -8.58 11.91 -24.69
C ALA A 224 -8.33 11.14 -23.37
N ARG A 225 -8.12 11.86 -22.27
CA ARG A 225 -7.96 11.27 -20.94
C ARG A 225 -9.20 10.51 -20.49
N LYS A 226 -10.39 11.12 -20.63
CA LYS A 226 -11.66 10.47 -20.23
C LYS A 226 -11.89 9.19 -21.03
N LEU A 227 -11.55 9.20 -22.33
CA LEU A 227 -11.65 8.01 -23.18
C LEU A 227 -10.68 6.93 -22.72
N ASN A 228 -9.41 7.27 -22.44
CA ASN A 228 -8.43 6.29 -21.98
C ASN A 228 -8.80 5.69 -20.61
N GLU A 229 -9.25 6.52 -19.66
CA GLU A 229 -9.77 6.04 -18.36
C GLU A 229 -10.98 5.11 -18.54
N ARG A 230 -11.89 5.44 -19.46
CA ARG A 230 -13.08 4.62 -19.75
C ARG A 230 -12.71 3.27 -20.36
N LEU A 231 -11.70 3.24 -21.21
CA LEU A 231 -11.19 2.05 -21.90
C LEU A 231 -10.17 1.25 -21.05
N GLY A 232 -9.82 1.77 -19.87
CA GLY A 232 -8.77 1.20 -19.03
C GLY A 232 -7.36 1.36 -19.58
N LEU A 233 -7.17 2.12 -20.67
CA LEU A 233 -5.87 2.43 -21.28
C LEU A 233 -5.04 3.41 -20.44
N ASP A 234 -5.51 3.77 -19.24
CA ASP A 234 -4.72 4.44 -18.22
C ASP A 234 -4.11 3.46 -17.21
N ARG A 235 -4.51 2.17 -17.21
CA ARG A 235 -4.08 1.16 -16.24
C ARG A 235 -3.52 -0.07 -16.94
N PHE A 236 -2.25 -0.35 -16.66
CA PHE A 236 -1.53 -1.43 -17.31
C PHE A 236 -1.09 -2.48 -16.31
N GLU A 237 -1.15 -3.73 -16.75
CA GLU A 237 -0.71 -4.90 -15.98
C GLU A 237 0.31 -5.67 -16.81
N PHE A 238 1.57 -5.56 -16.43
CA PHE A 238 2.67 -6.25 -17.08
C PHE A 238 3.11 -7.47 -16.29
N ILE A 239 3.52 -8.51 -17.01
CA ILE A 239 4.09 -9.72 -16.44
C ILE A 239 5.46 -9.98 -17.07
N ALA A 240 6.46 -10.28 -16.24
CA ALA A 240 7.78 -10.71 -16.66
C ALA A 240 8.06 -12.14 -16.16
N ASN A 241 8.52 -12.99 -17.08
CA ASN A 241 9.07 -14.31 -16.74
C ASN A 241 10.57 -14.18 -16.42
N ALA A 242 10.88 -13.38 -15.41
CA ALA A 242 12.23 -13.14 -14.95
C ALA A 242 12.38 -13.59 -13.50
N GLN A 243 13.56 -14.09 -13.15
CA GLN A 243 13.86 -14.45 -11.76
C GLN A 243 14.03 -13.23 -10.87
N GLU A 244 14.57 -12.15 -11.42
CA GLU A 244 14.85 -10.87 -10.76
C GLU A 244 14.71 -9.73 -11.79
N LEU A 245 14.52 -8.50 -11.30
CA LEU A 245 14.70 -7.30 -12.10
C LEU A 245 16.18 -7.16 -12.43
N SER A 246 16.48 -7.05 -13.72
CA SER A 246 17.85 -6.96 -14.20
C SER A 246 18.48 -5.65 -13.78
N GLN A 247 19.75 -5.70 -13.41
CA GLN A 247 20.62 -4.53 -13.19
C GLN A 247 21.61 -4.34 -14.36
N ASN A 248 21.47 -5.12 -15.44
CA ASN A 248 22.34 -5.10 -16.60
C ASN A 248 21.57 -4.56 -17.81
N HIS A 249 22.03 -3.45 -18.40
CA HIS A 249 21.43 -2.85 -19.59
C HIS A 249 21.44 -3.78 -20.80
N GLU A 250 22.40 -4.72 -20.88
CA GLU A 250 22.53 -5.67 -22.00
C GLU A 250 21.56 -6.86 -21.88
N LEU A 251 21.03 -7.09 -20.68
CA LEU A 251 20.12 -8.20 -20.38
C LEU A 251 18.90 -7.66 -19.62
N PRO A 252 18.09 -6.76 -20.21
CA PRO A 252 16.97 -6.14 -19.52
C PRO A 252 15.89 -7.17 -19.15
N THR A 253 15.12 -6.85 -18.12
CA THR A 253 13.88 -7.56 -17.81
C THR A 253 12.82 -7.19 -18.84
N ILE A 254 12.14 -8.21 -19.40
CA ILE A 254 11.10 -8.03 -20.40
C ILE A 254 9.73 -8.23 -19.74
N PHE A 255 8.93 -7.17 -19.78
CA PHE A 255 7.57 -7.09 -19.27
C PHE A 255 6.60 -7.09 -20.45
N LYS A 256 5.54 -7.90 -20.37
CA LYS A 256 4.51 -8.02 -21.42
C LYS A 256 3.13 -7.72 -20.86
N ASN A 257 2.33 -7.01 -21.64
CA ASN A 257 0.93 -6.73 -21.37
C ASN A 257 0.11 -6.99 -22.63
N ILE A 258 -1.09 -7.56 -22.44
CA ILE A 258 -2.15 -7.60 -23.45
C ILE A 258 -3.35 -6.93 -22.84
N GLN A 259 -3.91 -5.97 -23.56
CA GLN A 259 -5.13 -5.28 -23.18
C GLN A 259 -6.14 -5.35 -24.32
N ILE A 260 -7.38 -5.69 -24.00
CA ILE A 260 -8.46 -5.78 -24.97
C ILE A 260 -9.56 -4.84 -24.50
N GLY A 261 -10.15 -4.11 -25.44
CA GLY A 261 -11.28 -3.24 -25.16
C GLY A 261 -12.17 -3.03 -26.35
N GLU A 262 -13.28 -2.36 -26.10
CA GLU A 262 -14.26 -2.02 -27.12
C GLU A 262 -14.95 -0.70 -26.79
N ILE A 263 -15.37 0.01 -27.84
CA ILE A 263 -16.26 1.16 -27.80
C ILE A 263 -17.53 0.74 -28.52
N GLN A 264 -18.69 0.88 -27.87
CA GLN A 264 -19.96 0.45 -28.45
C GLN A 264 -20.54 1.49 -29.42
N GLU A 265 -21.35 1.03 -30.38
CA GLU A 265 -22.16 1.93 -31.20
C GLU A 265 -23.10 2.76 -30.30
N GLY A 266 -23.19 4.06 -30.55
CA GLY A 266 -23.97 5.02 -29.76
C GLY A 266 -23.28 5.52 -28.49
N GLU A 267 -22.14 4.93 -28.08
CA GLU A 267 -21.39 5.40 -26.92
C GLU A 267 -20.83 6.81 -27.17
N ILE A 268 -21.04 7.72 -26.22
CA ILE A 268 -20.59 9.11 -26.35
C ILE A 268 -19.09 9.16 -26.08
N ILE A 269 -18.30 9.54 -27.09
CA ILE A 269 -16.87 9.75 -26.95
C ILE A 269 -16.49 11.21 -27.12
N GLY A 270 -15.49 11.64 -26.36
CA GLY A 270 -14.89 12.95 -26.53
C GLY A 270 -13.85 12.92 -27.64
N VAL A 271 -14.08 13.64 -28.73
CA VAL A 271 -13.12 13.80 -29.82
C VAL A 271 -12.48 15.19 -29.72
N PRO A 272 -11.13 15.30 -29.73
CA PRO A 272 -10.45 16.59 -29.77
C PRO A 272 -11.02 17.50 -30.87
N GLN A 273 -11.23 18.78 -30.55
CA GLN A 273 -11.79 19.81 -31.46
C GLN A 273 -13.26 19.62 -31.88
N THR A 274 -13.83 18.41 -31.76
CA THR A 274 -15.21 18.09 -32.20
C THR A 274 -16.20 18.01 -31.03
N GLY A 275 -15.72 17.82 -29.81
CA GLY A 275 -16.56 17.71 -28.61
C GLY A 275 -17.04 16.27 -28.38
N GLU A 276 -18.15 16.11 -27.68
CA GLU A 276 -18.75 14.80 -27.39
C GLU A 276 -19.66 14.37 -28.54
N ILE A 277 -19.36 13.22 -29.16
CA ILE A 277 -20.13 12.66 -30.27
C ILE A 277 -20.52 11.19 -29.98
N PRO A 278 -21.73 10.75 -30.35
CA PRO A 278 -22.09 9.34 -30.28
C PRO A 278 -21.32 8.55 -31.35
N MET A 279 -20.74 7.41 -30.95
CA MET A 279 -19.97 6.58 -31.87
C MET A 279 -20.87 5.98 -32.95
N PRO A 280 -20.54 6.18 -34.24
CA PRO A 280 -21.38 5.69 -35.34
C PRO A 280 -21.32 4.18 -35.55
N PHE A 281 -20.34 3.50 -34.95
CA PHE A 281 -20.15 2.06 -35.06
C PHE A 281 -19.33 1.55 -33.87
N ARG A 282 -19.38 0.23 -33.64
CA ARG A 282 -18.52 -0.45 -32.67
C ARG A 282 -17.08 -0.47 -33.15
N ILE A 283 -16.14 -0.22 -32.23
CA ILE A 283 -14.70 -0.44 -32.42
C ILE A 283 -14.24 -1.43 -31.36
N SER A 284 -13.53 -2.49 -31.76
CA SER A 284 -12.76 -3.31 -30.81
C SER A 284 -11.28 -3.07 -31.03
N PHE A 285 -10.49 -3.26 -29.97
CA PHE A 285 -9.05 -3.17 -30.06
C PHE A 285 -8.35 -4.17 -29.16
N GLU A 286 -7.16 -4.56 -29.59
CA GLU A 286 -6.18 -5.31 -28.81
C GLU A 286 -4.86 -4.54 -28.83
N VAL A 287 -4.28 -4.34 -27.65
CA VAL A 287 -2.99 -3.69 -27.46
C VAL A 287 -2.03 -4.71 -26.88
N PHE A 288 -0.98 -5.01 -27.62
CA PHE A 288 0.18 -5.70 -27.09
C PHE A 288 1.24 -4.67 -26.72
N SER A 289 1.74 -4.74 -25.48
CA SER A 289 2.81 -3.86 -25.03
C SER A 289 3.98 -4.68 -24.51
N GLU A 290 5.20 -4.30 -24.91
CA GLU A 290 6.44 -4.92 -24.45
C GLU A 290 7.37 -3.84 -23.88
N ALA A 291 7.76 -4.00 -22.63
CA ALA A 291 8.64 -3.07 -21.93
C ALA A 291 9.95 -3.77 -21.54
N PHE A 292 11.07 -3.23 -22.00
CA PHE A 292 12.42 -3.67 -21.70
C PHE A 292 13.01 -2.71 -20.70
N GLY A 293 13.37 -3.17 -19.50
CA GLY A 293 13.94 -2.30 -18.50
C GLY A 293 15.03 -2.93 -17.64
N PHE A 294 15.84 -2.07 -17.06
CA PHE A 294 16.85 -2.43 -16.08
C PHE A 294 16.81 -1.45 -14.92
N LEU A 295 17.28 -1.90 -13.77
CA LEU A 295 17.39 -1.13 -12.54
C LEU A 295 18.78 -0.51 -12.46
N GLU A 296 18.82 0.82 -12.36
CA GLU A 296 20.04 1.60 -12.13
C GLU A 296 19.74 2.69 -11.10
N ASP A 297 20.55 2.79 -10.05
CA ASP A 297 20.42 3.80 -8.98
C ASP A 297 19.01 3.92 -8.39
N GLY A 298 18.32 2.78 -8.21
CA GLY A 298 16.96 2.73 -7.66
C GLY A 298 15.85 3.14 -8.64
N VAL A 299 16.18 3.40 -9.91
CA VAL A 299 15.25 3.73 -10.98
C VAL A 299 15.18 2.56 -11.96
N PHE A 300 13.98 2.06 -12.23
CA PHE A 300 13.75 1.09 -13.30
C PHE A 300 13.42 1.83 -14.58
N LYS A 301 14.28 1.74 -15.59
CA LYS A 301 14.16 2.51 -16.83
C LYS A 301 14.43 1.66 -18.08
N GLY A 302 13.93 2.13 -19.21
CA GLY A 302 14.21 1.52 -20.51
C GLY A 302 13.20 1.92 -21.57
N MET A 303 12.92 0.99 -22.49
CA MET A 303 12.09 1.22 -23.67
C MET A 303 10.78 0.45 -23.57
N ILE A 304 9.71 1.04 -24.07
CA ILE A 304 8.42 0.38 -24.25
C ILE A 304 7.99 0.48 -25.71
N SER A 305 7.36 -0.57 -26.22
CA SER A 305 6.70 -0.60 -27.51
C SER A 305 5.25 -1.01 -27.36
N PHE A 306 4.42 -0.50 -28.26
CA PHE A 306 2.99 -0.76 -28.31
C PHE A 306 2.59 -1.16 -29.73
N ASP A 307 1.81 -2.23 -29.84
CA ASP A 307 1.18 -2.70 -31.07
C ASP A 307 -0.33 -2.75 -30.85
N TYR A 308 -1.05 -1.80 -31.44
CA TYR A 308 -2.51 -1.74 -31.42
C TYR A 308 -3.07 -2.35 -32.70
N ASN A 309 -4.02 -3.27 -32.54
CA ASN A 309 -4.85 -3.78 -33.61
C ASN A 309 -6.29 -3.33 -33.35
N PHE A 310 -6.89 -2.65 -34.33
CA PHE A 310 -8.26 -2.16 -34.28
C PHE A 310 -9.13 -2.90 -35.29
N GLU A 311 -10.36 -3.20 -34.90
CA GLU A 311 -11.43 -3.66 -35.80
C GLU A 311 -12.60 -2.68 -35.76
N PHE A 312 -12.98 -2.19 -36.94
CA PHE A 312 -14.05 -1.23 -37.16
C PHE A 312 -15.26 -1.97 -37.73
N HIS A 313 -16.35 -2.04 -36.98
CA HIS A 313 -17.53 -2.79 -37.38
C HIS A 313 -18.50 -1.94 -38.21
N SER A 314 -19.38 -2.60 -38.96
CA SER A 314 -20.48 -1.91 -39.64
C SER A 314 -21.52 -1.40 -38.62
N PRO A 315 -22.15 -0.23 -38.84
CA PRO A 315 -23.29 0.24 -38.05
C PRO A 315 -24.44 -0.77 -38.06
N SER A 316 -25.12 -0.94 -36.94
CA SER A 316 -26.27 -1.83 -36.80
C SER A 316 -27.57 -1.22 -37.35
N SER A 317 -27.63 0.10 -37.49
CA SER A 317 -28.77 0.86 -38.02
C SER A 317 -28.40 1.57 -39.32
N ASN A 318 -29.40 1.88 -40.15
CA ASN A 318 -29.19 2.51 -41.47
C ASN A 318 -28.56 3.91 -41.26
N PRO A 319 -27.25 4.08 -41.47
CA PRO A 319 -26.58 5.30 -41.06
C PRO A 319 -27.06 6.45 -41.95
N ASN A 320 -27.04 7.68 -41.41
CA ASN A 320 -27.19 8.87 -42.24
C ASN A 320 -26.27 8.72 -43.48
N PRO A 321 -26.73 9.02 -44.72
CA PRO A 321 -25.95 8.82 -45.93
C PRO A 321 -24.51 9.35 -45.87
N LYS A 322 -24.27 10.43 -45.12
CA LYS A 322 -22.91 10.96 -44.88
C LYS A 322 -22.03 10.04 -44.04
N ILE A 323 -22.60 9.42 -42.99
CA ILE A 323 -21.91 8.42 -42.16
C ILE A 323 -21.72 7.13 -42.95
N ALA A 324 -22.70 6.72 -43.75
CA ALA A 324 -22.59 5.56 -44.65
C ALA A 324 -21.42 5.71 -45.64
N MET A 325 -21.24 6.92 -46.19
CA MET A 325 -20.15 7.25 -47.09
C MET A 325 -18.80 7.27 -46.35
N LEU A 326 -18.74 7.81 -45.13
CA LEU A 326 -17.53 7.79 -44.30
C LEU A 326 -17.12 6.35 -43.97
N VAL A 327 -18.04 5.54 -43.45
CA VAL A 327 -17.82 4.14 -43.07
C VAL A 327 -17.39 3.28 -44.27
N SER A 328 -17.99 3.49 -45.45
CA SER A 328 -17.62 2.71 -46.64
C SER A 328 -16.22 3.04 -47.18
N SER A 329 -15.66 4.19 -46.82
CA SER A 329 -14.31 4.63 -47.20
C SER A 329 -13.21 4.24 -46.20
N VAL A 330 -13.57 3.75 -45.02
CA VAL A 330 -12.64 3.45 -43.93
C VAL A 330 -12.32 1.94 -43.92
N PRO A 331 -11.03 1.54 -43.89
CA PRO A 331 -10.66 0.14 -43.74
C PRO A 331 -11.28 -0.50 -42.49
N ARG A 332 -11.68 -1.78 -42.58
CA ARG A 332 -12.27 -2.50 -41.42
C ARG A 332 -11.27 -2.82 -40.32
N THR A 333 -9.99 -2.72 -40.61
CA THR A 333 -8.90 -3.02 -39.70
C THR A 333 -7.88 -1.91 -39.77
N GLY A 334 -7.28 -1.61 -38.63
CA GLY A 334 -6.16 -0.67 -38.56
C GLY A 334 -5.10 -1.17 -37.61
N LYS A 335 -3.84 -0.93 -37.95
CA LYS A 335 -2.70 -1.14 -37.08
C LYS A 335 -2.09 0.21 -36.71
N LEU A 336 -1.82 0.40 -35.43
CA LEU A 336 -1.01 1.51 -34.91
C LEU A 336 0.14 0.91 -34.11
N THR A 337 1.36 1.34 -34.39
CA THR A 337 2.55 0.97 -33.63
C THR A 337 3.17 2.20 -33.02
N GLY A 338 3.80 2.06 -31.86
CA GLY A 338 4.46 3.15 -31.16
C GLY A 338 5.58 2.65 -30.28
N SER A 339 6.46 3.56 -29.91
CA SER A 339 7.52 3.30 -28.93
C SER A 339 7.66 4.46 -27.96
N GLY A 340 8.39 4.26 -26.88
CA GLY A 340 8.72 5.31 -25.93
C GLY A 340 9.80 4.89 -24.95
N GLU A 341 10.30 5.87 -24.23
CA GLU A 341 11.19 5.67 -23.08
C GLU A 341 10.35 5.72 -21.80
N PHE A 342 10.74 4.97 -20.78
CA PHE A 342 10.11 5.08 -19.47
C PHE A 342 11.14 5.13 -18.35
N SER A 343 10.75 5.77 -17.25
CA SER A 343 11.47 5.70 -15.98
C SER A 343 10.50 5.58 -14.82
N ILE A 344 10.78 4.67 -13.88
CA ILE A 344 9.94 4.36 -12.73
C ILE A 344 10.79 4.45 -11.47
N ARG A 345 10.29 5.19 -10.48
CA ARG A 345 10.89 5.31 -9.16
C ARG A 345 10.03 4.58 -8.14
N PHE A 346 10.67 3.74 -7.34
CA PHE A 346 10.01 3.04 -6.25
C PHE A 346 9.98 3.90 -4.98
N ALA A 347 9.02 3.62 -4.09
CA ALA A 347 9.05 4.15 -2.74
C ALA A 347 10.20 3.50 -1.96
N ASP A 348 10.88 4.29 -1.11
CA ASP A 348 11.88 3.75 -0.20
C ASP A 348 11.21 2.74 0.74
N SER A 349 11.79 1.54 0.83
CA SER A 349 11.32 0.43 1.68
C SER A 349 11.54 0.69 3.15
#